data_AF-A0A6G0X538-F1
#
_entry.id   AF-A0A6G0X538-F1
#
_cell.length_a   1.000
_cell.length_b   1.000
_cell.length_c   1.000
_cell.angle_alpha   90.00
_cell.angle_beta   90.00
_cell.angle_gamma   90.00
#
_symmetry.space_group_name_H-M   'P 1'
#
loop_
_entity.id
_entity.type
_entity.pdbx_description
1 polymer ?
#
loop_
_entity_poly.entity_id
_entity_poly.type
_entity_poly.pdbx_seq_one_letter_code
_entity_poly.pdbx_strand_id
1 'polypeptide(L)'
;MPHGEIPLSAKHIPTTNVPIDQPIGPLVTIRATNIDVGPIKERLQQVQETMDIWNPLEQKSNVPIKRAGHDAWGIGKVMLVFCDDYMKHVYRFPWLNNWIDLLLPLFEKLHVPLDRVVRCLFACMPPGSTIPAHHDTGYWVDKCHRIHVPIITSDLIDFEVGRDETSMSRAVFAEGGIYELNNASKHMVRNNWDQSRVHLIFDYVEPTFPLSSMPLINLEPGMVLNQTRRSVDVSTFHGSRSPPSFVIIGAQKAGTTSLYDYITQHDLVLPAVRKETHYLDWRWDNSLPHLAEPDGVTKHRALYHRFFRTDILLPNPSILSGEATPSYLLGGSIVIERFKALMPECKILVTLRNPVDRAFSQYIMTADPDGNPEQLRNRGHSALGGKSFEDVVESEIKEIQELGIHPDMPFEDFNNLYLKSRLNFKHGGHSFVGRGLYALQLAGWLQAFPRSQIKVINMDDMKTSIGLKRVMEDVFAFLELPEYTIDDTSAKNTRSYSPLKKETRARLESFYAPYNAKLREMLNDSFEWL
;
A
#
# COMPACT_ATOMS: atom_id res chain seq x y z
N MET A 1 -39.16 10.30 3.94
CA MET A 1 -37.76 10.66 3.58
C MET A 1 -37.78 11.97 2.81
N PRO A 2 -36.74 12.81 2.94
CA PRO A 2 -36.59 14.01 2.10
C PRO A 2 -36.37 13.65 0.62
N HIS A 3 -36.65 14.60 -0.28
CA HIS A 3 -36.31 14.50 -1.70
C HIS A 3 -34.98 15.21 -1.98
N GLY A 4 -34.27 14.76 -3.02
CA GLY A 4 -33.05 15.42 -3.51
C GLY A 4 -31.78 14.59 -3.34
N GLU A 5 -30.67 15.17 -3.75
CA GLU A 5 -29.35 14.55 -3.70
C GLU A 5 -28.72 14.70 -2.31
N ILE A 6 -27.98 13.68 -1.86
CA ILE A 6 -27.16 13.78 -0.65
C ILE A 6 -25.82 14.41 -1.05
N PRO A 7 -25.44 15.57 -0.50
CA PRO A 7 -24.15 16.19 -0.83
C PRO A 7 -22.99 15.26 -0.49
N LEU A 8 -22.00 15.13 -1.37
CA LEU A 8 -20.80 14.33 -1.12
C LEU A 8 -20.02 14.80 0.13
N SER A 9 -20.09 16.09 0.45
CA SER A 9 -19.50 16.65 1.68
C SER A 9 -20.06 16.05 2.96
N ALA A 10 -21.29 15.50 2.94
CA ALA A 10 -21.89 14.79 4.07
C ALA A 10 -21.38 13.34 4.23
N LYS A 11 -20.46 12.91 3.35
CA LYS A 11 -19.91 11.56 3.30
C LYS A 11 -18.39 11.51 3.54
N HIS A 12 -17.73 12.66 3.68
CA HIS A 12 -16.27 12.76 3.85
C HIS A 12 -15.73 12.00 5.07
N ILE A 13 -16.51 11.93 6.15
CA ILE A 13 -16.18 11.15 7.34
C ILE A 13 -17.39 10.31 7.76
N PRO A 14 -17.18 9.10 8.31
CA PRO A 14 -18.26 8.29 8.86
C PRO A 14 -19.11 9.10 9.84
N THR A 15 -20.44 8.95 9.81
CA THR A 15 -21.35 9.75 10.66
C THR A 15 -21.10 9.58 12.15
N THR A 16 -20.53 8.44 12.55
CA THR A 16 -20.10 8.16 13.94
C THR A 16 -18.94 9.05 14.38
N ASN A 17 -18.15 9.57 13.44
CA ASN A 17 -16.95 10.37 13.70
C ASN A 17 -17.20 11.88 13.54
N VAL A 18 -18.37 12.28 13.03
CA VAL A 18 -18.80 13.68 13.05
C VAL A 18 -19.04 14.07 14.52
N PRO A 19 -18.71 15.29 14.96
CA PRO A 19 -19.08 15.81 16.29
C PRO A 19 -20.61 15.87 16.48
N ILE A 20 -21.12 15.53 17.68
CA ILE A 20 -22.57 15.39 17.96
C ILE A 20 -23.35 16.69 17.68
N ASP A 21 -22.71 17.84 17.90
CA ASP A 21 -23.24 19.18 17.66
C ASP A 21 -23.27 19.59 16.18
N GLN A 22 -22.63 18.83 15.30
CA GLN A 22 -22.61 19.09 13.85
C GLN A 22 -23.68 18.28 13.09
N PRO A 23 -24.35 18.90 12.10
CA PRO A 23 -25.32 18.22 11.25
C PRO A 23 -24.64 17.23 10.31
N ILE A 24 -25.24 16.03 10.13
CA ILE A 24 -24.71 14.94 9.30
C ILE A 24 -25.36 14.84 7.90
N GLY A 25 -26.22 15.80 7.53
CA GLY A 25 -27.02 15.75 6.31
C GLY A 25 -28.11 14.66 6.34
N PRO A 26 -28.86 14.49 5.23
CA PRO A 26 -29.86 13.43 5.14
C PRO A 26 -29.22 12.04 5.07
N LEU A 27 -29.82 11.06 5.75
CA LEU A 27 -29.35 9.67 5.76
C LEU A 27 -29.84 8.88 4.55
N VAL A 28 -31.09 9.15 4.12
CA VAL A 28 -31.69 8.58 2.91
C VAL A 28 -32.55 9.66 2.25
N THR A 29 -32.48 9.78 0.94
CA THR A 29 -33.32 10.67 0.13
C THR A 29 -34.03 9.91 -0.98
N ILE A 30 -35.16 10.44 -1.44
CA ILE A 30 -35.86 9.97 -2.64
C ILE A 30 -35.35 10.80 -3.84
N ARG A 31 -34.78 10.12 -4.83
CA ARG A 31 -34.27 10.72 -6.07
C ARG A 31 -35.30 10.74 -7.18
N ALA A 32 -36.13 9.70 -7.28
CA ALA A 32 -37.24 9.63 -8.22
C ALA A 32 -38.33 8.67 -7.71
N THR A 33 -39.53 8.81 -8.27
CA THR A 33 -40.70 7.95 -8.00
C THR A 33 -41.38 7.57 -9.32
N ASN A 34 -42.37 6.68 -9.26
CA ASN A 34 -43.15 6.19 -10.40
C ASN A 34 -42.26 5.53 -11.48
N ILE A 35 -41.26 4.76 -11.04
CA ILE A 35 -40.42 3.96 -11.93
C ILE A 35 -41.06 2.61 -12.18
N ASP A 36 -41.16 2.21 -13.44
CA ASP A 36 -41.57 0.85 -13.78
C ASP A 36 -40.36 -0.09 -13.73
N VAL A 37 -40.36 -1.00 -12.75
CA VAL A 37 -39.34 -2.05 -12.58
C VAL A 37 -39.81 -3.41 -13.10
N GLY A 38 -41.04 -3.52 -13.62
CA GLY A 38 -41.64 -4.75 -14.14
C GLY A 38 -40.76 -5.46 -15.17
N PRO A 39 -40.26 -4.78 -16.22
CA PRO A 39 -39.38 -5.39 -17.22
C PRO A 39 -38.08 -5.97 -16.63
N ILE A 40 -37.52 -5.35 -15.58
CA ILE A 40 -36.31 -5.85 -14.91
C ILE A 40 -36.65 -7.12 -14.12
N LYS A 41 -37.78 -7.14 -13.40
CA LYS A 41 -38.26 -8.33 -12.67
C LYS A 41 -38.48 -9.51 -13.61
N GLU A 42 -39.17 -9.29 -14.73
CA GLU A 42 -39.45 -10.32 -15.72
C GLU A 42 -38.17 -10.92 -16.29
N ARG A 43 -37.19 -10.08 -16.64
CA ARG A 43 -35.89 -10.57 -17.12
C ARG A 43 -35.13 -11.34 -16.04
N LEU A 44 -35.12 -10.87 -14.79
CA LEU A 44 -34.49 -11.60 -13.69
C LEU A 44 -35.11 -13.00 -13.53
N GLN A 45 -36.44 -13.09 -13.56
CA GLN A 45 -37.15 -14.36 -13.48
C GLN A 45 -36.78 -15.28 -14.65
N GLN A 46 -36.83 -14.79 -15.89
CA GLN A 46 -36.50 -15.58 -17.08
C GLN A 46 -35.07 -16.14 -17.04
N VAL A 47 -34.08 -15.33 -16.63
CA VAL A 47 -32.70 -15.82 -16.55
C VAL A 47 -32.57 -16.85 -15.40
N GLN A 48 -33.23 -16.61 -14.26
CA GLN A 48 -33.21 -17.53 -13.12
C GLN A 48 -33.89 -18.89 -13.40
N GLU A 49 -34.83 -18.96 -14.34
CA GLU A 49 -35.42 -20.23 -14.81
C GLU A 49 -34.42 -21.09 -15.59
N THR A 50 -33.39 -20.47 -16.18
CA THR A 50 -32.40 -21.17 -17.03
C THR A 50 -31.07 -21.47 -16.32
N MET A 51 -30.73 -20.70 -15.28
CA MET A 51 -29.50 -20.87 -14.50
C MET A 51 -29.65 -20.27 -13.11
N ASP A 52 -28.85 -20.74 -12.16
CA ASP A 52 -28.71 -20.07 -10.86
C ASP A 52 -27.87 -18.80 -11.01
N ILE A 53 -28.52 -17.68 -11.37
CA ILE A 53 -27.85 -16.39 -11.60
C ILE A 53 -27.15 -15.83 -10.36
N TRP A 54 -27.53 -16.30 -9.17
CA TRP A 54 -27.01 -15.79 -7.90
C TRP A 54 -25.75 -16.54 -7.45
N ASN A 55 -25.53 -17.74 -7.98
CA ASN A 55 -24.32 -18.52 -7.77
C ASN A 55 -23.20 -18.08 -8.74
N PRO A 56 -22.09 -17.52 -8.23
CA PRO A 56 -20.98 -17.07 -9.08
C PRO A 56 -20.39 -18.16 -9.97
N LEU A 57 -20.49 -19.43 -9.58
CA LEU A 57 -19.97 -20.57 -10.35
C LEU A 57 -20.83 -20.87 -11.61
N GLU A 58 -22.10 -20.46 -11.62
CA GLU A 58 -23.00 -20.68 -12.76
C GLU A 58 -23.07 -19.50 -13.73
N GLN A 59 -22.47 -18.35 -13.38
CA GLN A 59 -22.39 -17.16 -14.25
C GLN A 59 -21.35 -17.31 -15.39
N LYS A 60 -21.39 -18.41 -16.15
CA LYS A 60 -20.34 -18.87 -17.08
C LYS A 60 -20.03 -17.90 -18.24
N SER A 61 -21.01 -17.12 -18.68
CA SER A 61 -20.84 -16.10 -19.74
C SER A 61 -20.52 -14.71 -19.18
N ASN A 62 -20.39 -14.57 -17.86
CA ASN A 62 -19.89 -13.39 -17.20
C ASN A 62 -18.43 -13.59 -16.74
N VAL A 63 -17.87 -12.58 -16.07
CA VAL A 63 -16.57 -12.70 -15.42
C VAL A 63 -16.71 -12.96 -13.93
N PRO A 64 -16.17 -14.07 -13.38
CA PRO A 64 -16.21 -14.34 -11.96
C PRO A 64 -15.22 -13.45 -11.19
N ILE A 65 -15.59 -13.14 -9.94
CA ILE A 65 -14.71 -12.47 -8.98
C ILE A 65 -14.29 -13.48 -7.91
N LYS A 66 -13.01 -13.84 -7.88
CA LYS A 66 -12.41 -14.65 -6.82
C LYS A 66 -12.10 -13.79 -5.60
N ARG A 67 -12.56 -14.19 -4.41
CA ARG A 67 -12.30 -13.49 -3.15
C ARG A 67 -11.56 -14.39 -2.18
N ALA A 68 -10.55 -13.85 -1.50
CA ALA A 68 -9.85 -14.55 -0.42
C ALA A 68 -10.70 -14.55 0.86
N GLY A 69 -11.59 -15.55 0.98
CA GLY A 69 -12.47 -15.71 2.14
C GLY A 69 -13.80 -14.97 2.00
N HIS A 70 -14.87 -15.78 1.96
CA HIS A 70 -16.29 -15.45 2.20
C HIS A 70 -17.17 -14.83 1.09
N ASP A 71 -18.25 -15.58 0.79
CA ASP A 71 -19.63 -15.12 0.58
C ASP A 71 -20.42 -15.23 1.92
N ALA A 72 -19.87 -14.65 2.99
CA ALA A 72 -20.22 -14.89 4.41
C ALA A 72 -21.72 -14.96 4.75
N TRP A 73 -22.52 -14.17 4.03
CA TRP A 73 -23.92 -13.87 4.36
C TRP A 73 -24.90 -14.39 3.29
N GLY A 74 -24.42 -15.17 2.32
CA GLY A 74 -25.25 -15.77 1.27
C GLY A 74 -25.91 -14.77 0.32
N ILE A 75 -25.41 -13.52 0.24
CA ILE A 75 -25.95 -12.50 -0.65
C ILE A 75 -25.50 -12.77 -2.08
N GLY A 76 -26.45 -13.16 -2.93
CA GLY A 76 -26.24 -13.35 -4.36
C GLY A 76 -25.98 -12.02 -5.07
N LYS A 77 -25.07 -12.02 -6.05
CA LYS A 77 -24.71 -10.80 -6.78
C LYS A 77 -24.58 -11.06 -8.27
N VAL A 78 -25.13 -10.16 -9.07
CA VAL A 78 -24.87 -10.08 -10.50
C VAL A 78 -24.14 -8.77 -10.78
N MET A 79 -22.86 -8.85 -11.10
CA MET A 79 -21.99 -7.70 -11.34
C MET A 79 -22.09 -7.23 -12.79
N LEU A 80 -22.31 -5.93 -13.01
CA LEU A 80 -22.42 -5.29 -14.32
C LEU A 80 -21.33 -4.24 -14.53
N VAL A 81 -21.08 -3.42 -13.50
CA VAL A 81 -19.97 -2.46 -13.44
C VAL A 81 -19.34 -2.53 -12.05
N PHE A 82 -18.02 -2.41 -11.95
CA PHE A 82 -17.35 -2.41 -10.64
C PHE A 82 -16.07 -1.58 -10.65
N CYS A 83 -15.79 -0.88 -9.55
CA CYS A 83 -14.48 -0.36 -9.21
C CYS A 83 -14.11 -0.80 -7.79
N ASP A 84 -12.82 -0.89 -7.48
CA ASP A 84 -12.35 -1.27 -6.16
C ASP A 84 -12.46 -0.12 -5.13
N ASP A 85 -11.96 -0.31 -3.91
CA ASP A 85 -12.11 0.68 -2.84
C ASP A 85 -11.33 1.97 -3.14
N TYR A 86 -10.27 1.86 -3.94
CA TYR A 86 -9.36 2.94 -4.31
C TYR A 86 -9.67 3.57 -5.66
N MET A 87 -10.69 3.07 -6.35
CA MET A 87 -11.12 3.57 -7.65
C MET A 87 -9.99 3.53 -8.71
N LYS A 88 -9.12 2.52 -8.70
CA LYS A 88 -7.99 2.46 -9.64
C LYS A 88 -8.42 2.21 -11.10
N HIS A 89 -9.47 1.43 -11.26
CA HIS A 89 -10.05 1.04 -12.54
C HIS A 89 -11.56 0.96 -12.43
N VAL A 90 -12.26 1.19 -13.55
CA VAL A 90 -13.66 0.76 -13.71
C VAL A 90 -13.66 -0.49 -14.58
N TYR A 91 -14.37 -1.52 -14.15
CA TYR A 91 -14.53 -2.77 -14.87
C TYR A 91 -15.96 -2.87 -15.39
N ARG A 92 -16.13 -3.09 -16.70
CA ARG A 92 -17.43 -3.41 -17.31
C ARG A 92 -17.52 -4.90 -17.60
N PHE A 93 -18.54 -5.54 -17.05
CA PHE A 93 -18.77 -6.97 -17.18
C PHE A 93 -19.55 -7.25 -18.48
N PRO A 94 -19.32 -8.40 -19.15
CA PRO A 94 -20.04 -8.77 -20.37
C PRO A 94 -21.56 -8.65 -20.26
N TRP A 95 -22.11 -9.01 -19.11
CA TRP A 95 -23.54 -8.99 -18.88
C TRP A 95 -24.14 -7.59 -18.85
N LEU A 96 -23.36 -6.51 -18.70
CA LEU A 96 -23.91 -5.15 -18.84
C LEU A 96 -24.67 -5.00 -20.17
N ASN A 97 -24.16 -5.56 -21.26
CA ASN A 97 -24.79 -5.51 -22.59
C ASN A 97 -26.18 -6.17 -22.63
N ASN A 98 -26.43 -7.15 -21.75
CA ASN A 98 -27.70 -7.87 -21.67
C ASN A 98 -28.76 -7.14 -20.82
N TRP A 99 -28.33 -6.12 -20.07
CA TRP A 99 -29.19 -5.37 -19.14
C TRP A 99 -29.31 -3.89 -19.50
N ILE A 100 -28.41 -3.37 -20.33
CA ILE A 100 -28.24 -1.93 -20.52
C ILE A 100 -29.49 -1.23 -21.07
N ASP A 101 -30.27 -1.91 -21.92
CA ASP A 101 -31.55 -1.40 -22.44
C ASP A 101 -32.57 -1.11 -21.33
N LEU A 102 -32.56 -1.90 -20.24
CA LEU A 102 -33.44 -1.68 -19.09
C LEU A 102 -32.86 -0.73 -18.05
N LEU A 103 -31.53 -0.55 -18.03
CA LEU A 103 -30.85 0.30 -17.04
C LEU A 103 -30.72 1.76 -17.51
N LEU A 104 -30.54 2.00 -18.81
CA LEU A 104 -30.39 3.35 -19.36
C LEU A 104 -31.56 4.29 -18.97
N PRO A 105 -32.84 3.87 -19.03
CA PRO A 105 -33.95 4.74 -18.61
C PRO A 105 -33.86 5.18 -17.14
N LEU A 106 -33.32 4.33 -16.26
CA LEU A 106 -33.11 4.67 -14.85
C LEU A 106 -32.03 5.73 -14.69
N PHE A 107 -30.92 5.58 -15.43
CA PHE A 107 -29.81 6.53 -15.40
C PHE A 107 -30.20 7.88 -16.01
N GLU A 108 -30.93 7.87 -17.13
CA GLU A 108 -31.48 9.07 -17.78
C GLU A 108 -32.44 9.82 -16.85
N LYS A 109 -33.28 9.11 -16.10
CA LYS A 109 -34.18 9.71 -15.10
C LYS A 109 -33.43 10.49 -14.02
N LEU A 110 -32.22 10.07 -13.70
CA LEU A 110 -31.33 10.76 -12.75
C LEU A 110 -30.35 11.73 -13.41
N HIS A 111 -30.38 11.83 -14.75
CA HIS A 111 -29.44 12.63 -15.54
C HIS A 111 -27.98 12.17 -15.33
N VAL A 112 -27.78 10.86 -15.17
CA VAL A 112 -26.47 10.23 -14.96
C VAL A 112 -26.04 9.50 -16.24
N PRO A 113 -24.99 9.96 -16.94
CA PRO A 113 -24.41 9.23 -18.06
C PRO A 113 -23.82 7.87 -17.63
N LEU A 114 -23.86 6.86 -18.51
CA LEU A 114 -23.36 5.51 -18.21
C LEU A 114 -21.86 5.47 -17.87
N ASP A 115 -21.04 6.35 -18.45
CA ASP A 115 -19.62 6.46 -18.16
C ASP A 115 -19.32 7.03 -16.76
N ARG A 116 -20.33 7.63 -16.09
CA ARG A 116 -20.24 8.09 -14.70
C ARG A 116 -20.65 7.01 -13.69
N VAL A 117 -21.29 5.94 -14.13
CA VAL A 117 -21.62 4.79 -13.28
C VAL A 117 -20.35 3.95 -13.08
N VAL A 118 -19.84 3.93 -11.85
CA VAL A 118 -18.58 3.26 -11.49
C VAL A 118 -18.80 1.91 -10.79
N ARG A 119 -19.99 1.70 -10.21
CA ARG A 119 -20.45 0.38 -9.77
C ARG A 119 -21.90 0.20 -10.16
N CYS A 120 -22.29 -1.02 -10.54
CA CYS A 120 -23.67 -1.39 -10.84
C CYS A 120 -23.82 -2.90 -10.67
N LEU A 121 -24.72 -3.34 -9.81
CA LEU A 121 -24.96 -4.75 -9.54
C LEU A 121 -26.39 -5.00 -9.05
N PHE A 122 -26.89 -6.20 -9.29
CA PHE A 122 -28.05 -6.72 -8.56
C PHE A 122 -27.58 -7.42 -7.28
N ALA A 123 -28.20 -7.10 -6.15
CA ALA A 123 -27.96 -7.75 -4.87
C ALA A 123 -29.22 -8.50 -4.42
N CYS A 124 -29.11 -9.82 -4.30
CA CYS A 124 -30.16 -10.73 -3.86
C CYS A 124 -29.90 -11.19 -2.43
N MET A 125 -30.82 -10.87 -1.54
CA MET A 125 -30.73 -11.16 -0.11
C MET A 125 -31.75 -12.26 0.24
N PRO A 126 -31.32 -13.47 0.62
CA PRO A 126 -32.23 -14.59 0.90
C PRO A 126 -33.18 -14.34 2.07
N PRO A 127 -34.30 -15.09 2.17
CA PRO A 127 -35.18 -15.09 3.34
C PRO A 127 -34.42 -15.31 4.66
N GLY A 128 -34.79 -14.58 5.71
CA GLY A 128 -34.21 -14.73 7.06
C GLY A 128 -32.77 -14.23 7.22
N SER A 129 -32.13 -13.75 6.17
CA SER A 129 -30.76 -13.22 6.25
C SER A 129 -30.70 -11.84 6.91
N THR A 130 -29.54 -11.51 7.48
CA THR A 130 -29.25 -10.20 8.08
C THR A 130 -27.88 -9.72 7.62
N ILE A 131 -27.83 -8.48 7.16
CA ILE A 131 -26.58 -7.72 7.01
C ILE A 131 -26.45 -6.87 8.27
N PRO A 132 -25.43 -7.10 9.13
CA PRO A 132 -25.28 -6.39 10.40
C PRO A 132 -25.00 -4.89 10.20
N ALA A 133 -25.15 -4.12 11.29
CA ALA A 133 -24.91 -2.68 11.28
C ALA A 133 -23.47 -2.34 10.90
N HIS A 134 -23.32 -1.63 9.79
CA HIS A 134 -22.03 -1.19 9.25
C HIS A 134 -22.19 0.16 8.56
N HIS A 135 -21.09 0.73 8.14
CA HIS A 135 -21.05 1.77 7.11
C HIS A 135 -20.07 1.30 6.04
N ASP A 136 -20.19 1.84 4.84
CA ASP A 136 -19.25 1.52 3.79
C ASP A 136 -17.89 2.17 4.08
N THR A 137 -16.81 1.50 3.66
CA THR A 137 -15.44 2.00 3.85
C THR A 137 -14.69 1.97 2.51
N GLY A 138 -13.68 2.82 2.38
CA GLY A 138 -12.88 2.97 1.17
C GLY A 138 -12.93 4.39 0.61
N TYR A 139 -11.97 4.71 -0.26
CA TYR A 139 -11.82 6.04 -0.87
C TYR A 139 -13.06 6.45 -1.69
N TRP A 140 -13.73 5.48 -2.31
CA TRP A 140 -14.91 5.74 -3.13
C TRP A 140 -16.12 6.32 -2.38
N VAL A 141 -16.21 6.12 -1.06
CA VAL A 141 -17.44 6.37 -0.27
C VAL A 141 -17.89 7.82 -0.39
N ASP A 142 -16.94 8.74 -0.33
CA ASP A 142 -17.18 10.18 -0.37
C ASP A 142 -17.05 10.79 -1.78
N LYS A 143 -16.75 9.96 -2.79
CA LYS A 143 -16.67 10.34 -4.20
C LYS A 143 -17.90 9.96 -5.01
N CYS A 144 -18.79 9.16 -4.42
CA CYS A 144 -19.92 8.57 -5.14
C CYS A 144 -21.27 8.84 -4.47
N HIS A 145 -22.32 8.89 -5.30
CA HIS A 145 -23.70 8.75 -4.87
C HIS A 145 -24.11 7.28 -4.92
N ARG A 146 -24.55 6.72 -3.79
CA ARG A 146 -24.99 5.32 -3.70
C ARG A 146 -26.50 5.22 -3.86
N ILE A 147 -26.92 4.68 -5.00
CA ILE A 147 -28.31 4.56 -5.38
C ILE A 147 -28.81 3.13 -5.17
N HIS A 148 -30.02 3.03 -4.62
CA HIS A 148 -30.78 1.79 -4.49
C HIS A 148 -32.08 1.92 -5.26
N VAL A 149 -32.34 0.95 -6.14
CA VAL A 149 -33.62 0.77 -6.83
C VAL A 149 -34.20 -0.56 -6.37
N PRO A 150 -35.30 -0.56 -5.58
CA PRO A 150 -35.94 -1.78 -5.12
C PRO A 150 -36.60 -2.49 -6.30
N ILE A 151 -36.12 -3.69 -6.62
CA ILE A 151 -36.66 -4.51 -7.72
C ILE A 151 -37.63 -5.52 -7.16
N ILE A 152 -37.27 -6.28 -6.13
CA ILE A 152 -38.16 -7.21 -5.42
C ILE A 152 -38.04 -6.89 -3.94
N THR A 153 -39.11 -6.40 -3.31
CA THR A 153 -39.09 -5.95 -1.90
C THR A 153 -40.45 -6.14 -1.25
N SER A 154 -40.52 -5.92 0.06
CA SER A 154 -41.73 -6.09 0.87
C SER A 154 -41.68 -5.16 2.10
N ASP A 155 -42.84 -4.89 2.69
CA ASP A 155 -42.96 -4.21 3.98
C ASP A 155 -42.45 -5.07 5.16
N LEU A 156 -41.97 -6.29 4.89
CA LEU A 156 -41.27 -7.15 5.85
C LEU A 156 -39.74 -6.98 5.80
N ILE A 157 -39.23 -6.06 4.97
CA ILE A 157 -37.82 -5.68 4.97
C ILE A 157 -37.57 -4.60 6.02
N ASP A 158 -36.72 -4.90 6.99
CA ASP A 158 -36.23 -3.95 7.98
C ASP A 158 -34.89 -3.40 7.49
N PHE A 159 -34.95 -2.29 6.75
CA PHE A 159 -33.76 -1.50 6.42
C PHE A 159 -33.68 -0.35 7.42
N GLU A 160 -32.60 -0.27 8.19
CA GLU A 160 -32.43 0.76 9.21
C GLU A 160 -31.19 1.61 8.92
N VAL A 161 -31.29 2.90 9.22
CA VAL A 161 -30.23 3.90 9.03
C VAL A 161 -30.15 4.84 10.23
N GLY A 162 -28.95 5.22 10.62
CA GLY A 162 -28.71 6.10 11.77
C GLY A 162 -27.35 6.76 11.72
N ARG A 163 -27.13 7.71 12.63
CA ARG A 163 -25.81 8.30 12.87
C ARG A 163 -24.85 7.23 13.41
N ASP A 164 -25.35 6.47 14.36
CA ASP A 164 -24.71 5.39 15.10
C ASP A 164 -25.75 4.28 15.32
N GLU A 165 -25.34 3.16 15.94
CA GLU A 165 -26.22 2.01 16.17
C GLU A 165 -27.39 2.30 17.11
N THR A 166 -27.29 3.33 17.95
CA THR A 166 -28.34 3.69 18.93
C THR A 166 -29.44 4.58 18.34
N SER A 167 -29.13 5.26 17.25
CA SER A 167 -30.02 6.20 16.55
C SER A 167 -30.61 5.63 15.27
N MET A 168 -30.40 4.34 14.99
CA MET A 168 -30.91 3.69 13.79
C MET A 168 -32.44 3.65 13.79
N SER A 169 -33.01 4.00 12.63
CA SER A 169 -34.45 4.01 12.43
C SER A 169 -34.80 3.45 11.06
N ARG A 170 -35.99 2.88 10.94
CA ARG A 170 -36.44 2.22 9.73
C ARG A 170 -36.60 3.19 8.55
N ALA A 171 -36.00 2.83 7.42
CA ALA A 171 -36.11 3.47 6.13
C ALA A 171 -36.86 2.55 5.15
N VAL A 172 -37.96 3.05 4.56
CA VAL A 172 -38.77 2.30 3.59
C VAL A 172 -38.24 2.49 2.17
N PHE A 173 -37.80 1.37 1.56
CA PHE A 173 -37.40 1.28 0.16
C PHE A 173 -38.49 0.55 -0.62
N ALA A 174 -39.45 1.29 -1.15
CA ALA A 174 -40.61 0.76 -1.87
C ALA A 174 -40.35 0.64 -3.38
N GLU A 175 -41.05 -0.29 -4.02
CA GLU A 175 -41.01 -0.41 -5.49
C GLU A 175 -41.48 0.88 -6.16
N GLY A 176 -40.92 1.15 -7.33
CA GLY A 176 -41.16 2.38 -8.08
C GLY A 176 -40.45 3.62 -7.55
N GLY A 177 -39.68 3.50 -6.46
CA GLY A 177 -38.78 4.54 -5.96
C GLY A 177 -37.32 4.34 -6.37
N ILE A 178 -36.59 5.44 -6.51
CA ILE A 178 -35.12 5.48 -6.55
C ILE A 178 -34.65 6.23 -5.32
N TYR A 179 -33.78 5.60 -4.53
CA TYR A 179 -33.34 6.10 -3.24
C TYR A 179 -31.83 6.30 -3.23
N GLU A 180 -31.37 7.40 -2.65
CA GLU A 180 -29.95 7.57 -2.34
C GLU A 180 -29.72 7.28 -0.86
N LEU A 181 -28.69 6.47 -0.56
CA LEU A 181 -28.23 6.19 0.79
C LEU A 181 -26.98 7.02 1.08
N ASN A 182 -26.93 7.66 2.25
CA ASN A 182 -25.66 8.12 2.81
C ASN A 182 -24.88 6.89 3.28
N ASN A 183 -24.04 6.35 2.40
CA ASN A 183 -23.23 5.16 2.62
C ASN A 183 -22.13 5.34 3.70
N ALA A 184 -21.84 6.58 4.12
CA ALA A 184 -21.01 6.87 5.30
C ALA A 184 -21.79 6.76 6.63
N SER A 185 -23.11 6.60 6.57
CA SER A 185 -23.96 6.41 7.76
C SER A 185 -24.08 4.95 8.18
N LYS A 186 -24.36 4.72 9.47
CA LYS A 186 -24.64 3.37 9.97
C LYS A 186 -25.93 2.86 9.36
N HIS A 187 -25.87 1.68 8.77
CA HIS A 187 -27.01 1.04 8.13
C HIS A 187 -26.97 -0.49 8.29
N MET A 188 -28.15 -1.10 8.29
CA MET A 188 -28.31 -2.54 8.32
C MET A 188 -29.56 -2.94 7.55
N VAL A 189 -29.65 -4.21 7.16
CA VAL A 189 -30.87 -4.74 6.57
C VAL A 189 -31.14 -6.16 7.08
N ARG A 190 -32.40 -6.44 7.41
CA ARG A 190 -32.91 -7.77 7.71
C ARG A 190 -34.05 -8.09 6.76
N ASN A 191 -34.02 -9.29 6.19
CA ASN A 191 -35.09 -9.81 5.35
C ASN A 191 -35.99 -10.73 6.19
N ASN A 192 -37.07 -10.19 6.78
CA ASN A 192 -38.06 -11.01 7.50
C ASN A 192 -39.13 -11.59 6.58
N TRP A 193 -39.00 -11.39 5.27
CA TRP A 193 -39.92 -11.95 4.28
C TRP A 193 -39.55 -13.41 3.96
N ASP A 194 -40.50 -14.16 3.41
CA ASP A 194 -40.32 -15.54 2.96
C ASP A 194 -39.75 -15.63 1.53
N GLN A 195 -39.53 -14.49 0.87
CA GLN A 195 -38.92 -14.39 -0.45
C GLN A 195 -37.61 -13.61 -0.42
N SER A 196 -36.78 -13.82 -1.43
CA SER A 196 -35.54 -13.07 -1.61
C SER A 196 -35.83 -11.61 -1.95
N ARG A 197 -35.13 -10.69 -1.29
CA ARG A 197 -35.14 -9.25 -1.64
C ARG A 197 -34.09 -8.99 -2.71
N VAL A 198 -34.46 -8.32 -3.80
CA VAL A 198 -33.53 -7.91 -4.86
C VAL A 198 -33.52 -6.40 -5.03
N HIS A 199 -32.34 -5.81 -4.91
CA HIS A 199 -32.11 -4.40 -5.26
C HIS A 199 -31.11 -4.30 -6.40
N LEU A 200 -31.37 -3.41 -7.34
CA LEU A 200 -30.32 -2.86 -8.20
C LEU A 200 -29.61 -1.77 -7.38
N ILE A 201 -28.29 -1.88 -7.25
CA ILE A 201 -27.45 -0.92 -6.55
C ILE A 201 -26.43 -0.39 -7.57
N PHE A 202 -26.33 0.92 -7.66
CA PHE A 202 -25.27 1.54 -8.47
C PHE A 202 -24.69 2.78 -7.78
N ASP A 203 -23.40 2.98 -8.03
CA ASP A 203 -22.64 4.13 -7.57
C ASP A 203 -22.23 4.95 -8.79
N TYR A 204 -22.38 6.28 -8.73
CA TYR A 204 -21.89 7.18 -9.76
C TYR A 204 -21.11 8.36 -9.18
N VAL A 205 -20.20 8.90 -9.97
CA VAL A 205 -19.38 10.08 -9.65
C VAL A 205 -19.96 11.34 -10.29
N GLU A 206 -19.77 12.49 -9.65
CA GLU A 206 -20.16 13.79 -10.19
C GLU A 206 -19.42 14.12 -11.52
N PRO A 207 -19.98 15.02 -12.36
CA PRO A 207 -19.32 15.45 -13.60
C PRO A 207 -17.91 16.03 -13.42
N THR A 208 -17.64 16.61 -12.25
CA THR A 208 -16.36 17.21 -11.85
C THR A 208 -15.28 16.18 -11.53
N PHE A 209 -15.64 14.91 -11.28
CA PHE A 209 -14.68 13.85 -10.97
C PHE A 209 -13.86 13.47 -12.22
N PRO A 210 -12.51 13.35 -12.12
CA PRO A 210 -11.65 13.13 -13.28
C PRO A 210 -11.61 11.66 -13.71
N LEU A 211 -12.41 11.26 -14.69
CA LEU A 211 -12.43 9.86 -15.18
C LEU A 211 -11.08 9.34 -15.71
N SER A 212 -10.16 10.23 -16.10
CA SER A 212 -8.81 9.85 -16.53
C SER A 212 -8.00 9.17 -15.42
N SER A 213 -8.36 9.35 -14.14
CA SER A 213 -7.73 8.63 -13.02
C SER A 213 -8.28 7.22 -12.82
N MET A 214 -9.32 6.82 -13.58
CA MET A 214 -9.99 5.53 -13.46
C MET A 214 -10.16 4.86 -14.83
N PRO A 215 -9.05 4.42 -15.46
CA PRO A 215 -9.13 3.81 -16.78
C PRO A 215 -10.13 2.64 -16.82
N LEU A 216 -11.00 2.68 -17.83
CA LEU A 216 -12.03 1.67 -18.07
C LEU A 216 -11.40 0.40 -18.67
N ILE A 217 -11.74 -0.75 -18.09
CA ILE A 217 -11.40 -2.08 -18.58
C ILE A 217 -12.70 -2.81 -18.92
N ASN A 218 -12.89 -3.10 -20.20
CA ASN A 218 -13.96 -3.99 -20.64
C ASN A 218 -13.49 -5.44 -20.45
N LEU A 219 -14.28 -6.21 -19.71
CA LEU A 219 -14.00 -7.61 -19.43
C LEU A 219 -14.64 -8.50 -20.50
N GLU A 220 -14.01 -9.63 -20.76
CA GLU A 220 -14.45 -10.64 -21.73
C GLU A 220 -14.67 -11.99 -21.04
N PRO A 221 -15.60 -12.83 -21.55
CA PRO A 221 -15.78 -14.20 -21.04
C PRO A 221 -14.47 -14.99 -21.03
N GLY A 222 -14.19 -15.69 -19.93
CA GLY A 222 -12.95 -16.44 -19.70
C GLY A 222 -11.89 -15.69 -18.88
N MET A 223 -12.04 -14.37 -18.71
CA MET A 223 -11.25 -13.61 -17.73
C MET A 223 -11.71 -13.91 -16.31
N VAL A 224 -10.88 -13.57 -15.32
CA VAL A 224 -11.21 -13.68 -13.89
C VAL A 224 -10.71 -12.43 -13.18
N LEU A 225 -11.51 -11.89 -12.26
CA LEU A 225 -11.05 -10.86 -11.33
C LEU A 225 -10.60 -11.49 -10.02
N ASN A 226 -9.41 -11.14 -9.54
CA ASN A 226 -8.95 -11.46 -8.19
C ASN A 226 -9.22 -10.25 -7.30
N GLN A 227 -10.12 -10.40 -6.34
CA GLN A 227 -10.46 -9.38 -5.38
C GLN A 227 -9.76 -9.66 -4.04
N THR A 228 -9.00 -8.66 -3.59
CA THR A 228 -8.45 -8.58 -2.25
C THR A 228 -9.47 -7.91 -1.34
N ARG A 229 -9.11 -7.58 -0.08
CA ARG A 229 -10.02 -6.83 0.79
C ARG A 229 -10.39 -5.45 0.21
N ARG A 230 -9.47 -4.82 -0.54
CA ARG A 230 -9.58 -3.40 -0.96
C ARG A 230 -9.37 -3.16 -2.46
N SER A 231 -8.69 -4.06 -3.16
CA SER A 231 -8.36 -3.93 -4.59
C SER A 231 -8.94 -5.05 -5.42
N VAL A 232 -9.00 -4.82 -6.73
CA VAL A 232 -9.33 -5.86 -7.72
C VAL A 232 -8.33 -5.83 -8.86
N ASP A 233 -7.82 -7.01 -9.21
CA ASP A 233 -6.88 -7.22 -10.29
C ASP A 233 -7.42 -8.23 -11.31
N VAL A 234 -7.13 -8.00 -12.59
CA VAL A 234 -7.48 -8.92 -13.66
C VAL A 234 -6.46 -10.06 -13.73
N SER A 235 -6.92 -11.31 -13.91
CA SER A 235 -6.06 -12.49 -14.00
C SER A 235 -5.00 -12.42 -15.11
N THR A 236 -5.27 -11.68 -16.19
CA THR A 236 -4.30 -11.45 -17.27
C THR A 236 -3.10 -10.60 -16.85
N PHE A 237 -3.18 -9.91 -15.71
CA PHE A 237 -2.06 -9.16 -15.12
C PHE A 237 -1.24 -10.00 -14.13
N HIS A 238 -1.48 -11.31 -14.03
CA HIS A 238 -0.73 -12.18 -13.15
C HIS A 238 0.79 -12.05 -13.37
N GLY A 239 1.52 -11.76 -12.29
CA GLY A 239 2.98 -11.62 -12.30
C GLY A 239 3.51 -10.36 -12.99
N SER A 240 2.64 -9.49 -13.51
CA SER A 240 3.03 -8.19 -14.11
C SER A 240 3.78 -7.29 -13.12
N ARG A 241 3.59 -7.51 -11.82
CA ARG A 241 4.40 -6.92 -10.74
C ARG A 241 4.98 -8.03 -9.88
N SER A 242 6.26 -8.33 -10.07
CA SER A 242 6.99 -9.32 -9.27
C SER A 242 7.64 -8.67 -8.04
N PRO A 243 7.68 -9.34 -6.88
CA PRO A 243 8.34 -8.80 -5.69
C PRO A 243 9.87 -8.89 -5.78
N PRO A 244 10.60 -8.02 -5.05
CA PRO A 244 10.07 -6.88 -4.31
C PRO A 244 9.73 -5.70 -5.22
N SER A 245 8.67 -4.98 -4.88
CA SER A 245 8.29 -3.70 -5.49
C SER A 245 9.09 -2.53 -4.94
N PHE A 246 9.58 -2.64 -3.70
CA PHE A 246 10.47 -1.65 -3.09
C PHE A 246 11.53 -2.27 -2.19
N VAL A 247 12.66 -1.59 -2.03
CA VAL A 247 13.71 -1.97 -1.07
C VAL A 247 14.22 -0.74 -0.34
N ILE A 248 14.23 -0.80 1.00
CA ILE A 248 14.91 0.17 1.85
C ILE A 248 16.36 -0.28 2.03
N ILE A 249 17.28 0.31 1.26
CA ILE A 249 18.68 -0.15 1.16
C ILE A 249 19.57 0.37 2.28
N GLY A 250 19.11 1.35 3.06
CA GLY A 250 19.95 2.01 4.06
C GLY A 250 19.31 3.25 4.65
N ALA A 251 20.00 3.94 5.55
CA ALA A 251 21.25 3.53 6.19
C ALA A 251 20.97 2.83 7.53
N GLN A 252 21.85 1.92 7.94
CA GLN A 252 21.73 1.26 9.24
C GLN A 252 21.70 2.33 10.36
N LYS A 253 20.77 2.18 11.32
CA LYS A 253 20.53 3.13 12.43
C LYS A 253 19.96 4.50 12.01
N ALA A 254 19.38 4.59 10.81
CA ALA A 254 18.64 5.76 10.31
C ALA A 254 17.12 5.54 10.23
N GLY A 255 16.55 4.61 11.00
CA GLY A 255 15.09 4.43 11.09
C GLY A 255 14.47 3.49 10.04
N THR A 256 15.26 2.67 9.35
CA THR A 256 14.77 1.72 8.33
C THR A 256 13.67 0.78 8.81
N THR A 257 13.74 0.28 10.05
CA THR A 257 12.67 -0.56 10.61
C THR A 257 11.37 0.21 10.80
N SER A 258 11.43 1.44 11.33
CA SER A 258 10.24 2.27 11.50
C SER A 258 9.60 2.57 10.15
N LEU A 259 10.39 3.01 9.17
CA LEU A 259 9.87 3.28 7.83
C LEU A 259 9.22 2.03 7.20
N TYR A 260 9.88 0.86 7.31
CA TYR A 260 9.30 -0.39 6.83
C TYR A 260 7.96 -0.69 7.49
N ASP A 261 7.89 -0.62 8.82
CA ASP A 261 6.69 -0.89 9.59
C ASP A 261 5.55 0.10 9.22
N TYR A 262 5.86 1.39 9.03
CA TYR A 262 4.90 2.39 8.56
C TYR A 262 4.37 2.08 7.16
N ILE A 263 5.24 1.69 6.22
CA ILE A 263 4.82 1.33 4.85
C ILE A 263 3.91 0.09 4.88
N THR A 264 4.24 -0.91 5.69
CA THR A 264 3.49 -2.18 5.76
C THR A 264 2.14 -2.09 6.47
N GLN A 265 1.79 -0.94 7.06
CA GLN A 265 0.45 -0.71 7.56
C GLN A 265 -0.56 -0.48 6.44
N HIS A 266 -0.14 -0.04 5.26
CA HIS A 266 -1.05 0.20 4.15
C HIS A 266 -1.73 -1.12 3.71
N ASP A 267 -3.06 -1.09 3.53
CA ASP A 267 -3.86 -2.26 3.11
C ASP A 267 -3.42 -2.94 1.79
N LEU A 268 -2.59 -2.27 0.98
CA LEU A 268 -2.06 -2.78 -0.30
C LEU A 268 -0.57 -3.14 -0.21
N VAL A 269 -0.02 -3.22 1.00
CA VAL A 269 1.36 -3.66 1.22
C VAL A 269 1.33 -4.92 2.08
N LEU A 270 1.85 -6.01 1.52
CA LEU A 270 2.07 -7.24 2.27
C LEU A 270 3.52 -7.26 2.78
N PRO A 271 3.75 -7.44 4.09
CA PRO A 271 5.10 -7.63 4.60
C PRO A 271 5.80 -8.81 3.94
N ALA A 272 7.10 -8.67 3.68
CA ALA A 272 7.95 -9.82 3.38
C ALA A 272 7.90 -10.86 4.52
N VAL A 273 8.06 -12.12 4.17
CA VAL A 273 8.23 -13.23 5.14
C VAL A 273 9.41 -12.96 6.06
N ARG A 274 10.43 -12.25 5.55
CA ARG A 274 11.56 -11.75 6.33
C ARG A 274 11.89 -10.33 5.88
N LYS A 275 11.82 -9.37 6.81
CA LYS A 275 12.10 -7.95 6.56
C LYS A 275 13.51 -7.69 6.01
N GLU A 276 14.56 -8.21 6.67
CA GLU A 276 15.95 -8.07 6.20
C GLU A 276 16.33 -9.39 5.53
N THR A 277 16.20 -9.46 4.21
CA THR A 277 16.44 -10.71 3.48
C THR A 277 17.92 -11.05 3.46
N HIS A 278 18.79 -10.02 3.37
CA HIS A 278 20.22 -10.18 3.11
C HIS A 278 20.54 -11.02 1.86
N TYR A 279 19.62 -11.04 0.88
CA TYR A 279 19.77 -11.85 -0.32
C TYR A 279 20.90 -11.36 -1.23
N LEU A 280 21.03 -10.04 -1.40
CA LEU A 280 22.03 -9.47 -2.31
C LEU A 280 23.41 -9.28 -1.67
N ASP A 281 23.55 -9.49 -0.36
CA ASP A 281 24.81 -9.35 0.36
C ASP A 281 25.26 -10.69 0.96
N TRP A 282 24.88 -11.04 2.19
CA TRP A 282 25.54 -12.09 2.97
C TRP A 282 25.01 -13.49 2.65
N ARG A 283 23.81 -13.60 2.08
CA ARG A 283 23.28 -14.87 1.54
C ARG A 283 23.68 -15.12 0.10
N TRP A 284 24.39 -14.18 -0.52
CA TRP A 284 24.93 -14.37 -1.85
C TRP A 284 26.29 -15.07 -1.77
N ASP A 285 26.29 -16.40 -1.80
CA ASP A 285 27.48 -17.23 -1.69
C ASP A 285 27.70 -18.11 -2.94
N ASN A 286 28.80 -18.87 -2.93
CA ASN A 286 29.22 -19.72 -4.04
C ASN A 286 28.33 -20.95 -4.27
N SER A 287 27.34 -21.20 -3.40
CA SER A 287 26.35 -22.26 -3.61
C SER A 287 25.21 -21.84 -4.53
N LEU A 288 25.08 -20.53 -4.80
CA LEU A 288 24.11 -19.98 -5.74
C LEU A 288 24.60 -20.12 -7.19
N PRO A 289 23.68 -20.29 -8.17
CA PRO A 289 24.06 -20.33 -9.58
C PRO A 289 24.70 -19.02 -10.03
N HIS A 290 25.63 -19.05 -10.97
CA HIS A 290 26.17 -17.80 -11.51
C HIS A 290 25.12 -17.07 -12.37
N LEU A 291 25.08 -15.73 -12.27
CA LEU A 291 24.17 -14.91 -13.10
C LEU A 291 24.35 -15.11 -14.61
N ALA A 292 25.58 -15.45 -15.04
CA ALA A 292 25.92 -15.68 -16.44
C ALA A 292 25.55 -17.09 -16.95
N GLU A 293 25.15 -18.02 -16.08
CA GLU A 293 24.65 -19.32 -16.50
C GLU A 293 23.29 -19.21 -17.21
N PRO A 294 22.93 -20.17 -18.09
CA PRO A 294 21.57 -20.29 -18.58
C PRO A 294 20.56 -20.30 -17.42
N ASP A 295 19.56 -19.42 -17.52
CA ASP A 295 18.54 -19.18 -16.51
C ASP A 295 19.05 -18.71 -15.12
N GLY A 296 20.31 -18.27 -15.00
CA GLY A 296 20.90 -17.84 -13.74
C GLY A 296 20.08 -16.76 -13.02
N VAL A 297 19.67 -15.73 -13.77
CA VAL A 297 18.77 -14.66 -13.28
C VAL A 297 17.43 -15.22 -12.81
N THR A 298 16.81 -16.11 -13.59
CA THR A 298 15.51 -16.73 -13.26
C THR A 298 15.59 -17.56 -11.99
N LYS A 299 16.64 -18.36 -11.83
CA LYS A 299 16.90 -19.16 -10.61
C LYS A 299 17.12 -18.27 -9.39
N HIS A 300 17.89 -17.18 -9.54
CA HIS A 300 18.06 -16.20 -8.48
C HIS A 300 16.74 -15.54 -8.07
N ARG A 301 15.92 -15.10 -9.05
CA ARG A 301 14.59 -14.54 -8.76
C ARG A 301 13.72 -15.53 -8.00
N ALA A 302 13.69 -16.80 -8.42
CA ALA A 302 12.93 -17.83 -7.71
C ALA A 302 13.38 -18.04 -6.26
N LEU A 303 14.69 -18.02 -6.00
CA LEU A 303 15.23 -18.11 -4.64
C LEU A 303 14.92 -16.87 -3.81
N TYR A 304 15.02 -15.68 -4.41
CA TYR A 304 14.71 -14.42 -3.74
C TYR A 304 13.21 -14.29 -3.42
N HIS A 305 12.36 -14.77 -4.32
CA HIS A 305 10.90 -14.80 -4.15
C HIS A 305 10.45 -15.59 -2.91
N ARG A 306 11.27 -16.51 -2.38
CA ARG A 306 10.98 -17.25 -1.14
C ARG A 306 10.86 -16.37 0.11
N PHE A 307 11.36 -15.14 0.05
CA PHE A 307 11.18 -14.15 1.12
C PHE A 307 9.85 -13.39 1.03
N PHE A 308 9.00 -13.71 0.05
CA PHE A 308 7.74 -13.03 -0.20
C PHE A 308 6.60 -14.04 -0.39
N ARG A 309 5.36 -13.62 -0.14
CA ARG A 309 4.16 -14.45 -0.34
C ARG A 309 3.70 -14.39 -1.79
N THR A 310 4.46 -15.00 -2.70
CA THR A 310 4.16 -14.98 -4.14
C THR A 310 2.83 -15.62 -4.50
N ASP A 311 2.32 -16.52 -3.65
CA ASP A 311 0.98 -17.09 -3.77
C ASP A 311 -0.13 -16.03 -3.66
N ILE A 312 0.12 -14.93 -2.94
CA ILE A 312 -0.76 -13.77 -2.84
C ILE A 312 -0.37 -12.68 -3.84
N LEU A 313 0.93 -12.42 -4.01
CA LEU A 313 1.40 -11.26 -4.77
C LEU A 313 1.25 -11.44 -6.29
N LEU A 314 1.58 -12.62 -6.84
CA LEU A 314 1.54 -12.80 -8.29
C LEU A 314 0.13 -12.69 -8.89
N PRO A 315 -0.94 -13.21 -8.25
CA PRO A 315 -2.30 -13.00 -8.74
C PRO A 315 -2.86 -11.58 -8.53
N ASN A 316 -2.25 -10.77 -7.66
CA ASN A 316 -2.77 -9.48 -7.22
C ASN A 316 -1.71 -8.36 -7.39
N PRO A 317 -1.40 -7.93 -8.63
CA PRO A 317 -0.40 -6.91 -8.92
C PRO A 317 -0.67 -5.54 -8.30
N SER A 318 -1.88 -5.26 -7.79
CA SER A 318 -2.17 -4.07 -6.99
C SER A 318 -1.57 -4.12 -5.58
N ILE A 319 -1.21 -5.31 -5.08
CA ILE A 319 -0.54 -5.49 -3.79
C ILE A 319 0.98 -5.40 -3.99
N LEU A 320 1.62 -4.55 -3.21
CA LEU A 320 3.07 -4.41 -3.15
C LEU A 320 3.66 -5.28 -2.04
N SER A 321 4.92 -5.63 -2.19
CA SER A 321 5.74 -6.12 -1.10
C SER A 321 7.17 -5.63 -1.27
N GLY A 322 7.91 -5.53 -0.19
CA GLY A 322 9.27 -5.02 -0.22
C GLY A 322 10.07 -5.52 0.96
N GLU A 323 11.34 -5.13 1.01
CA GLU A 323 12.24 -5.49 2.10
C GLU A 323 13.05 -4.29 2.60
N ALA A 324 13.71 -4.44 3.74
CA ALA A 324 14.59 -3.43 4.30
C ALA A 324 15.90 -4.06 4.75
N THR A 325 16.92 -4.06 3.88
CA THR A 325 18.27 -4.54 4.21
C THR A 325 19.26 -3.36 4.17
N PRO A 326 19.55 -2.72 5.33
CA PRO A 326 20.28 -1.46 5.38
C PRO A 326 21.77 -1.55 4.99
N SER A 327 22.29 -2.77 4.86
CA SER A 327 23.66 -3.04 4.39
C SER A 327 23.81 -2.92 2.87
N TYR A 328 22.72 -2.93 2.11
CA TYR A 328 22.79 -2.80 0.65
C TYR A 328 23.39 -1.46 0.20
N LEU A 329 23.16 -0.37 0.94
CA LEU A 329 23.78 0.92 0.64
C LEU A 329 25.33 0.87 0.67
N LEU A 330 25.91 0.04 1.53
CA LEU A 330 27.37 -0.21 1.58
C LEU A 330 27.86 -1.23 0.55
N GLY A 331 26.96 -1.95 -0.10
CA GLY A 331 27.30 -3.08 -0.96
C GLY A 331 28.04 -2.71 -2.25
N GLY A 332 28.15 -1.41 -2.55
CA GLY A 332 28.88 -0.88 -3.69
C GLY A 332 28.40 -1.45 -5.02
N SER A 333 29.30 -1.51 -6.01
CA SER A 333 28.98 -1.97 -7.36
C SER A 333 28.43 -3.39 -7.39
N ILE A 334 28.87 -4.27 -6.47
CA ILE A 334 28.44 -5.67 -6.42
C ILE A 334 26.94 -5.78 -6.11
N VAL A 335 26.46 -5.10 -5.07
CA VAL A 335 25.02 -5.13 -4.73
C VAL A 335 24.20 -4.41 -5.79
N ILE A 336 24.71 -3.30 -6.34
CA ILE A 336 24.05 -2.56 -7.43
C ILE A 336 23.87 -3.45 -8.67
N GLU A 337 24.90 -4.18 -9.10
CA GLU A 337 24.86 -5.10 -10.23
C GLU A 337 23.85 -6.24 -9.99
N ARG A 338 23.87 -6.84 -8.80
CA ARG A 338 22.90 -7.88 -8.40
C ARG A 338 21.47 -7.33 -8.38
N PHE A 339 21.27 -6.13 -7.84
CA PHE A 339 19.97 -5.46 -7.80
C PHE A 339 19.44 -5.23 -9.22
N LYS A 340 20.27 -4.67 -10.11
CA LYS A 340 19.91 -4.38 -11.51
C LYS A 340 19.58 -5.65 -12.30
N ALA A 341 20.31 -6.73 -12.07
CA ALA A 341 20.04 -8.01 -12.72
C ALA A 341 18.69 -8.61 -12.29
N LEU A 342 18.36 -8.53 -10.99
CA LEU A 342 17.19 -9.24 -10.45
C LEU A 342 15.92 -8.41 -10.46
N MET A 343 15.99 -7.10 -10.21
CA MET A 343 14.83 -6.25 -9.97
C MET A 343 15.04 -4.80 -10.47
N PRO A 344 15.27 -4.59 -11.77
CA PRO A 344 15.64 -3.28 -12.32
C PRO A 344 14.56 -2.20 -12.15
N GLU A 345 13.29 -2.58 -12.01
CA GLU A 345 12.14 -1.66 -11.88
C GLU A 345 11.78 -1.34 -10.42
N CYS A 346 12.42 -2.00 -9.45
CA CYS A 346 12.12 -1.84 -8.04
C CYS A 346 12.41 -0.41 -7.55
N LYS A 347 11.53 0.13 -6.69
CA LYS A 347 11.72 1.44 -6.05
C LYS A 347 12.71 1.33 -4.90
N ILE A 348 13.65 2.26 -4.83
CA ILE A 348 14.74 2.27 -3.86
C ILE A 348 14.49 3.38 -2.85
N LEU A 349 14.46 3.05 -1.57
CA LEU A 349 14.35 4.02 -0.49
C LEU A 349 15.63 4.06 0.33
N VAL A 350 16.05 5.27 0.69
CA VAL A 350 17.22 5.53 1.53
C VAL A 350 16.83 6.47 2.66
N THR A 351 16.94 5.98 3.88
CA THR A 351 16.79 6.78 5.10
C THR A 351 18.14 7.27 5.59
N LEU A 352 18.27 8.57 5.80
CA LEU A 352 19.50 9.21 6.30
C LEU A 352 19.25 9.81 7.68
N ARG A 353 20.32 9.96 8.45
CA ARG A 353 20.33 10.57 9.79
C ARG A 353 21.63 11.37 9.89
N ASN A 354 21.69 12.36 10.78
CA ASN A 354 22.96 12.98 11.15
C ASN A 354 24.05 11.90 11.32
N PRO A 355 25.15 11.95 10.52
CA PRO A 355 26.10 10.85 10.43
C PRO A 355 26.84 10.60 11.75
N VAL A 356 27.01 11.63 12.59
CA VAL A 356 27.57 11.53 13.95
C VAL A 356 26.66 10.69 14.84
N ASP A 357 25.38 11.04 14.88
CA ASP A 357 24.40 10.33 15.71
C ASP A 357 24.17 8.90 15.22
N ARG A 358 24.21 8.68 13.90
CA ARG A 358 24.12 7.35 13.31
C ARG A 358 25.31 6.49 13.71
N ALA A 359 26.54 7.01 13.60
CA ALA A 359 27.76 6.31 13.99
C ALA A 359 27.73 5.90 15.47
N PHE A 360 27.37 6.85 16.34
CA PHE A 360 27.27 6.59 17.77
C PHE A 360 26.16 5.58 18.11
N SER A 361 24.99 5.71 17.47
CA SER A 361 23.88 4.77 17.66
C SER A 361 24.24 3.34 17.22
N GLN A 362 25.06 3.19 16.17
CA GLN A 362 25.57 1.89 15.75
C GLN A 362 26.55 1.33 16.77
N TYR A 363 27.50 2.14 17.25
CA TYR A 363 28.44 1.74 18.29
C TYR A 363 27.71 1.24 19.53
N ILE A 364 26.76 1.99 20.06
CA ILE A 364 25.96 1.58 21.23
C ILE A 364 25.22 0.26 20.97
N MET A 365 24.70 0.05 19.75
CA MET A 365 24.06 -1.21 19.40
C MET A 365 25.04 -2.38 19.35
N THR A 366 26.25 -2.18 18.81
CA THR A 366 27.25 -3.24 18.68
C THR A 366 27.94 -3.53 20.02
N ALA A 367 28.18 -2.52 20.85
CA ALA A 367 28.82 -2.63 22.16
C ALA A 367 27.90 -3.22 23.24
N ASP A 368 26.58 -3.25 22.99
CA ASP A 368 25.60 -3.83 23.89
C ASP A 368 25.87 -5.33 24.14
N PRO A 369 26.21 -5.71 25.38
CA PRO A 369 26.49 -7.10 25.74
C PRO A 369 25.21 -7.94 25.85
N ASP A 370 24.04 -7.31 25.91
CA ASP A 370 22.76 -8.00 26.09
C ASP A 370 22.22 -8.49 24.74
N GLY A 371 22.28 -9.82 24.56
CA GLY A 371 21.73 -10.52 23.41
C GLY A 371 22.08 -12.00 23.42
N ASN A 372 21.29 -12.80 22.71
CA ASN A 372 21.65 -14.20 22.47
C ASN A 372 22.89 -14.28 21.54
N PRO A 373 23.59 -15.44 21.47
CA PRO A 373 24.82 -15.57 20.68
C PRO A 373 24.67 -15.20 19.20
N GLU A 374 23.50 -15.46 18.61
CA GLU A 374 23.21 -15.06 17.24
C GLU A 374 23.05 -13.54 17.10
N GLN A 375 22.36 -12.88 18.03
CA GLN A 375 22.21 -11.43 18.04
C GLN A 375 23.57 -10.74 18.20
N LEU A 376 24.41 -11.20 19.12
CA LEU A 376 25.75 -10.66 19.34
C LEU A 376 26.65 -10.84 18.10
N ARG A 377 26.58 -12.02 17.48
CA ARG A 377 27.27 -12.30 16.21
C ARG A 377 26.79 -11.38 15.09
N ASN A 378 25.48 -11.24 14.90
CA ASN A 378 24.89 -10.43 13.83
C ASN A 378 25.21 -8.93 13.99
N ARG A 379 25.24 -8.43 15.24
CA ARG A 379 25.65 -7.05 15.57
C ARG A 379 27.14 -6.80 15.34
N GLY A 380 27.96 -7.86 15.33
CA GLY A 380 29.41 -7.78 15.18
C GLY A 380 30.14 -7.41 16.47
N HIS A 381 29.61 -7.80 17.64
CA HIS A 381 30.18 -7.44 18.95
C HIS A 381 31.67 -7.83 19.07
N SER A 382 32.05 -9.00 18.54
CA SER A 382 33.44 -9.47 18.53
C SER A 382 34.39 -8.56 17.74
N ALA A 383 33.91 -7.80 16.75
CA ALA A 383 34.73 -6.92 15.94
C ALA A 383 35.12 -5.63 16.68
N LEU A 384 34.41 -5.24 17.75
CA LEU A 384 34.82 -4.10 18.57
C LEU A 384 36.11 -4.36 19.34
N GLY A 385 36.38 -5.62 19.72
CA GLY A 385 37.60 -5.98 20.44
C GLY A 385 37.82 -5.19 21.74
N GLY A 386 36.74 -4.74 22.39
CA GLY A 386 36.79 -3.91 23.61
C GLY A 386 37.15 -2.43 23.38
N LYS A 387 37.30 -1.97 22.13
CA LYS A 387 37.60 -0.57 21.80
C LYS A 387 36.46 0.35 22.24
N SER A 388 36.83 1.52 22.77
CA SER A 388 35.86 2.60 23.02
C SER A 388 35.36 3.22 21.70
N PHE A 389 34.30 4.02 21.76
CA PHE A 389 33.81 4.72 20.57
C PHE A 389 34.87 5.68 20.02
N GLU A 390 35.63 6.32 20.90
CA GLU A 390 36.72 7.23 20.55
C GLU A 390 37.86 6.50 19.81
N ASP A 391 38.27 5.33 20.29
CA ASP A 391 39.29 4.51 19.62
C ASP A 391 38.84 4.08 18.22
N VAL A 392 37.56 3.72 18.07
CA VAL A 392 36.95 3.38 16.79
C VAL A 392 36.94 4.59 15.86
N VAL A 393 36.51 5.76 16.34
CA VAL A 393 36.47 7.00 15.55
C VAL A 393 37.86 7.41 15.10
N GLU A 394 38.85 7.38 15.99
CA GLU A 394 40.22 7.74 15.66
C GLU A 394 40.81 6.81 14.62
N SER A 395 40.67 5.49 14.81
CA SER A 395 41.21 4.50 13.89
C SER A 395 40.55 4.53 12.50
N GLU A 396 39.22 4.66 12.42
CA GLU A 396 38.53 4.72 11.13
C GLU A 396 38.78 6.04 10.39
N ILE A 397 38.83 7.19 11.08
CA ILE A 397 39.17 8.47 10.42
C ILE A 397 40.59 8.40 9.85
N LYS A 398 41.54 7.88 10.63
CA LYS A 398 42.93 7.73 10.19
C LYS A 398 43.01 6.84 8.95
N GLU A 399 42.36 5.68 8.97
CA GLU A 399 42.31 4.78 7.81
C GLU A 399 41.70 5.45 6.58
N ILE A 400 40.56 6.16 6.73
CA ILE A 400 39.90 6.87 5.62
C ILE A 400 40.83 7.93 5.02
N GLN A 401 41.58 8.66 5.86
CA GLN A 401 42.56 9.66 5.42
C GLN A 401 43.78 9.03 4.74
N GLU A 402 44.32 7.93 5.26
CA GLU A 402 45.45 7.19 4.67
C GLU A 402 45.07 6.58 3.31
N LEU A 403 43.82 6.17 3.12
CA LEU A 403 43.27 5.74 1.84
C LEU A 403 43.01 6.89 0.86
N GLY A 404 43.16 8.15 1.29
CA GLY A 404 42.95 9.33 0.45
C GLY A 404 41.49 9.59 0.10
N ILE A 405 40.53 9.10 0.88
CA ILE A 405 39.10 9.26 0.60
C ILE A 405 38.67 10.71 0.87
N HIS A 406 38.10 11.38 -0.12
CA HIS A 406 37.67 12.78 -0.06
C HIS A 406 36.26 12.93 -0.68
N PRO A 407 35.50 14.00 -0.38
CA PRO A 407 34.09 14.14 -0.80
C PRO A 407 33.88 14.13 -2.32
N ASP A 408 34.81 14.68 -3.10
CA ASP A 408 34.69 14.75 -4.56
C ASP A 408 35.26 13.51 -5.29
N MET A 409 35.55 12.43 -4.56
CA MET A 409 36.08 11.20 -5.14
C MET A 409 35.03 10.53 -6.06
N PRO A 410 35.40 10.08 -7.27
CA PRO A 410 34.52 9.27 -8.11
C PRO A 410 34.04 8.00 -7.39
N PHE A 411 32.81 7.57 -7.69
CA PHE A 411 32.24 6.38 -7.06
C PHE A 411 33.10 5.14 -7.28
N GLU A 412 33.66 4.97 -8.48
CA GLU A 412 34.48 3.83 -8.88
C GLU A 412 35.73 3.70 -8.01
N ASP A 413 36.40 4.82 -7.74
CA ASP A 413 37.59 4.88 -6.89
C ASP A 413 37.23 4.56 -5.44
N PHE A 414 36.19 5.19 -4.91
CA PHE A 414 35.69 4.89 -3.56
C PHE A 414 35.24 3.43 -3.42
N ASN A 415 34.58 2.88 -4.45
CA ASN A 415 34.14 1.50 -4.49
C ASN A 415 35.32 0.53 -4.46
N ASN A 416 36.37 0.80 -5.24
CA ASN A 416 37.55 -0.06 -5.30
C ASN A 416 38.43 0.05 -4.05
N LEU A 417 38.67 1.25 -3.54
CA LEU A 417 39.53 1.50 -2.38
C LEU A 417 38.86 1.14 -1.05
N TYR A 418 37.57 1.47 -0.92
CA TYR A 418 36.86 1.37 0.36
C TYR A 418 35.78 0.29 0.36
N LEU A 419 34.75 0.39 -0.48
CA LEU A 419 33.59 -0.51 -0.37
C LEU A 419 33.98 -1.97 -0.57
N LYS A 420 34.81 -2.26 -1.57
CA LYS A 420 35.26 -3.63 -1.89
C LYS A 420 36.07 -4.28 -0.75
N SER A 421 36.79 -3.48 0.04
CA SER A 421 37.54 -4.01 1.20
C SER A 421 36.63 -4.38 2.37
N ARG A 422 35.40 -3.85 2.42
CA ARG A 422 34.40 -4.09 3.48
C ARG A 422 33.40 -5.20 3.13
N LEU A 423 33.52 -5.83 1.97
CA LEU A 423 32.61 -6.86 1.44
C LEU A 423 32.73 -8.22 2.11
N ASN A 424 33.48 -8.38 3.20
CA ASN A 424 33.57 -9.69 3.83
C ASN A 424 32.23 -10.17 4.44
N PHE A 425 31.14 -9.38 4.38
CA PHE A 425 29.73 -9.81 4.44
C PHE A 425 29.37 -10.86 5.52
N LYS A 426 30.15 -10.95 6.59
CA LYS A 426 29.96 -11.99 7.63
C LYS A 426 29.06 -11.53 8.76
N HIS A 427 28.85 -10.22 8.94
CA HIS A 427 27.98 -9.61 9.95
C HIS A 427 27.88 -8.08 9.76
N GLY A 428 27.07 -7.38 10.58
CA GLY A 428 26.68 -5.98 10.36
C GLY A 428 27.65 -4.90 10.85
N GLY A 429 28.86 -5.26 11.27
CA GLY A 429 29.74 -4.43 12.10
C GLY A 429 30.86 -3.66 11.38
N HIS A 430 30.98 -3.75 10.05
CA HIS A 430 32.25 -3.48 9.33
C HIS A 430 32.66 -2.01 9.10
N SER A 431 31.91 -1.03 9.63
CA SER A 431 32.33 0.38 9.63
C SER A 431 31.34 1.21 10.45
N PHE A 432 31.85 2.05 11.35
CA PHE A 432 31.08 3.01 12.14
C PHE A 432 31.17 4.43 11.58
N VAL A 433 32.30 4.88 11.07
CA VAL A 433 32.46 6.24 10.51
C VAL A 433 32.18 6.24 9.01
N GLY A 434 32.76 5.31 8.26
CA GLY A 434 32.60 5.22 6.80
C GLY A 434 31.16 5.10 6.30
N ARG A 435 30.26 4.48 7.09
CA ARG A 435 28.81 4.44 6.80
C ARG A 435 28.16 5.81 6.69
N GLY A 436 28.73 6.84 7.33
CA GLY A 436 28.25 8.21 7.26
C GLY A 436 28.68 8.97 5.99
N LEU A 437 29.52 8.37 5.14
CA LEU A 437 29.96 8.96 3.87
C LEU A 437 28.86 8.79 2.80
N TYR A 438 27.70 9.40 3.03
CA TYR A 438 26.47 9.14 2.26
C TYR A 438 26.58 9.53 0.78
N ALA A 439 27.18 10.69 0.49
CA ALA A 439 27.34 11.17 -0.89
C ALA A 439 28.09 10.14 -1.75
N LEU A 440 29.21 9.63 -1.24
CA LEU A 440 30.03 8.64 -1.96
C LEU A 440 29.29 7.31 -2.16
N GLN A 441 28.52 6.85 -1.17
CA GLN A 441 27.71 5.63 -1.31
C GLN A 441 26.54 5.80 -2.29
N LEU A 442 25.83 6.94 -2.22
CA LEU A 442 24.67 7.24 -3.06
C LEU A 442 25.05 7.49 -4.52
N ALA A 443 26.25 8.00 -4.78
CA ALA A 443 26.74 8.27 -6.14
C ALA A 443 26.57 7.06 -7.06
N GLY A 444 26.98 5.86 -6.62
CA GLY A 444 26.84 4.65 -7.44
C GLY A 444 25.39 4.26 -7.71
N TRP A 445 24.49 4.43 -6.74
CA TRP A 445 23.06 4.16 -6.92
C TRP A 445 22.43 5.16 -7.90
N LEU A 446 22.77 6.44 -7.80
CA LEU A 446 22.28 7.50 -8.70
C LEU A 446 22.89 7.43 -10.10
N GLN A 447 24.08 6.84 -10.26
CA GLN A 447 24.65 6.50 -11.57
C GLN A 447 23.93 5.30 -12.21
N ALA A 448 23.53 4.31 -11.40
CA ALA A 448 22.96 3.06 -11.89
C ALA A 448 21.45 3.12 -12.16
N PHE A 449 20.72 3.98 -11.45
CA PHE A 449 19.26 4.09 -11.52
C PHE A 449 18.82 5.55 -11.70
N PRO A 450 17.73 5.81 -12.44
CA PRO A 450 17.16 7.14 -12.57
C PRO A 450 16.72 7.68 -11.20
N ARG A 451 16.84 9.00 -11.01
CA ARG A 451 16.45 9.68 -9.76
C ARG A 451 15.00 9.39 -9.36
N SER A 452 14.11 9.18 -10.32
CA SER A 452 12.69 8.81 -10.09
C SER A 452 12.48 7.43 -9.46
N GLN A 453 13.50 6.56 -9.43
CA GLN A 453 13.49 5.28 -8.71
C GLN A 453 14.11 5.35 -7.32
N ILE A 454 14.69 6.48 -6.91
CA ILE A 454 15.37 6.63 -5.62
C ILE A 454 14.72 7.73 -4.80
N LYS A 455 14.12 7.40 -3.65
CA LYS A 455 13.64 8.36 -2.65
C LYS A 455 14.62 8.39 -1.47
N VAL A 456 15.13 9.57 -1.17
CA VAL A 456 15.96 9.83 0.01
C VAL A 456 15.08 10.50 1.05
N ILE A 457 15.16 10.04 2.31
CA ILE A 457 14.31 10.43 3.42
C ILE A 457 15.20 10.83 4.58
N ASN A 458 14.96 12.00 5.16
CA ASN A 458 15.59 12.39 6.42
C ASN A 458 14.83 11.77 7.59
N MET A 459 15.52 11.01 8.44
CA MET A 459 14.94 10.41 9.65
C MET A 459 14.37 11.48 10.60
N ASP A 460 14.99 12.65 10.66
CA ASP A 460 14.60 13.70 11.59
C ASP A 460 13.21 14.29 11.26
N ASP A 461 12.81 14.25 9.99
CA ASP A 461 11.49 14.69 9.54
C ASP A 461 10.36 13.80 10.08
N MET A 462 10.66 12.55 10.46
CA MET A 462 9.68 11.62 11.02
C MET A 462 9.51 11.74 12.55
N LYS A 463 10.24 12.64 13.22
CA LYS A 463 10.22 12.75 14.70
C LYS A 463 8.93 13.35 15.26
N THR A 464 8.22 14.16 14.47
CA THR A 464 6.95 14.78 14.87
C THR A 464 5.80 14.10 14.15
N SER A 465 4.60 14.08 14.74
CA SER A 465 3.43 13.47 14.10
C SER A 465 3.08 14.12 12.75
N ILE A 466 3.23 15.45 12.64
CA ILE A 466 2.98 16.21 11.41
C ILE A 466 4.04 15.86 10.36
N GLY A 467 5.32 15.86 10.74
CA GLY A 467 6.41 15.53 9.84
C GLY A 467 6.35 14.08 9.35
N LEU A 468 6.04 13.14 10.24
CA LEU A 468 5.81 11.73 9.88
C LEU A 468 4.67 11.58 8.88
N LYS A 469 3.53 12.25 9.11
CA LYS A 469 2.41 12.22 8.17
C LYS A 469 2.84 12.68 6.78
N ARG A 470 3.51 13.83 6.68
CA ARG A 470 4.03 14.37 5.41
C ARG A 470 5.00 13.41 4.73
N VAL A 471 5.95 12.83 5.48
CA VAL A 471 6.91 11.86 4.94
C VAL A 471 6.19 10.62 4.40
N MET A 472 5.17 10.13 5.10
CA MET A 472 4.43 8.94 4.66
C MET A 472 3.54 9.21 3.45
N GLU A 473 2.90 10.38 3.36
CA GLU A 473 2.19 10.82 2.15
C GLU A 473 3.13 10.82 0.92
N ASP A 474 4.32 11.40 1.07
CA ASP A 474 5.38 11.41 0.07
C ASP A 474 5.87 10.00 -0.32
N VAL A 475 6.00 9.11 0.66
CA VAL A 475 6.45 7.73 0.45
C VAL A 475 5.38 6.91 -0.26
N PHE A 476 4.11 7.03 0.13
CA PHE A 476 3.02 6.34 -0.56
C PHE A 476 2.87 6.83 -2.00
N ALA A 477 2.95 8.14 -2.23
CA ALA A 477 2.95 8.69 -3.58
C ALA A 477 4.13 8.16 -4.41
N PHE A 478 5.34 8.10 -3.85
CA PHE A 478 6.53 7.56 -4.53
C PHE A 478 6.40 6.06 -4.87
N LEU A 479 5.71 5.30 -4.00
CA LEU A 479 5.41 3.89 -4.19
C LEU A 479 4.17 3.64 -5.07
N GLU A 480 3.53 4.70 -5.58
CA GLU A 480 2.29 4.63 -6.38
C GLU A 480 1.14 3.95 -5.60
N LEU A 481 1.11 4.20 -4.29
CA LEU A 481 0.07 3.76 -3.38
C LEU A 481 -0.95 4.89 -3.16
N PRO A 482 -2.24 4.55 -3.01
CA PRO A 482 -3.26 5.51 -2.58
C PRO A 482 -2.94 6.15 -1.23
N GLU A 483 -3.61 7.26 -0.93
CA GLU A 483 -3.51 7.87 0.39
C GLU A 483 -3.96 6.90 1.48
N TYR A 484 -3.19 6.85 2.57
CA TYR A 484 -3.43 5.98 3.70
C TYR A 484 -3.02 6.67 4.99
N THR A 485 -3.84 6.54 6.04
CA THR A 485 -3.50 7.02 7.38
C THR A 485 -2.95 5.85 8.19
N ILE A 486 -1.69 5.95 8.61
CA ILE A 486 -1.07 4.93 9.47
C ILE A 486 -1.61 5.04 10.91
N ASP A 487 -1.87 3.89 11.54
CA ASP A 487 -2.39 3.81 12.91
C ASP A 487 -1.25 3.89 13.94
N ASP A 488 -0.21 3.07 13.75
CA ASP A 488 0.96 3.01 14.62
C ASP A 488 2.08 3.93 14.13
N THR A 489 2.22 5.06 14.81
CA THR A 489 3.28 6.05 14.54
C THR A 489 4.53 5.84 15.40
N SER A 490 4.59 4.79 16.23
CA SER A 490 5.69 4.60 17.17
C SER A 490 7.01 4.26 16.49
N ALA A 491 8.08 4.96 16.88
CA ALA A 491 9.42 4.65 16.44
C ALA A 491 9.87 3.29 17.01
N LYS A 492 10.67 2.55 16.23
CA LYS A 492 11.07 1.17 16.51
C LYS A 492 12.57 1.11 16.74
N ASN A 493 13.00 0.20 17.61
CA ASN A 493 14.40 0.03 18.00
C ASN A 493 15.05 1.32 18.57
N THR A 494 14.26 2.14 19.26
CA THR A 494 14.76 3.29 20.01
C THR A 494 15.51 2.83 21.25
N ARG A 495 16.63 3.49 21.55
CA ARG A 495 17.42 3.24 22.78
C ARG A 495 17.74 4.57 23.42
N SER A 496 17.66 4.62 24.74
CA SER A 496 18.24 5.70 25.52
C SER A 496 19.69 5.36 25.83
N TYR A 497 20.60 6.31 25.64
CA TYR A 497 22.01 6.15 25.93
C TYR A 497 22.60 7.49 26.35
N SER A 498 23.67 7.43 27.15
CA SER A 498 24.38 8.63 27.61
C SER A 498 24.83 9.49 26.42
N PRO A 499 24.80 10.82 26.54
CA PRO A 499 25.22 11.70 25.46
C PRO A 499 26.67 11.43 25.03
N LEU A 500 26.92 11.56 23.72
CA LEU A 500 28.28 11.54 23.17
C LEU A 500 29.11 12.69 23.78
N LYS A 501 30.38 12.41 24.12
CA LYS A 501 31.31 13.46 24.58
C LYS A 501 31.40 14.60 23.56
N LYS A 502 31.43 15.84 24.06
CA LYS A 502 31.40 17.05 23.22
C LYS A 502 32.59 17.10 22.26
N GLU A 503 33.76 16.71 22.72
CA GLU A 503 35.00 16.69 21.94
C GLU A 503 34.92 15.69 20.79
N THR A 504 34.44 14.47 21.05
CA THR A 504 34.24 13.43 20.04
C THR A 504 33.20 13.83 19.00
N ARG A 505 32.11 14.47 19.44
CA ARG A 505 31.10 15.04 18.54
C ARG A 505 31.71 16.09 17.62
N ALA A 506 32.38 17.11 18.17
CA ALA A 506 32.98 18.19 17.39
C ALA A 506 33.99 17.65 16.35
N ARG A 507 34.77 16.64 16.72
CA ARG A 507 35.70 15.96 15.79
C ARG A 507 34.96 15.30 14.63
N LEU A 508 33.90 14.54 14.90
CA LEU A 508 33.10 13.90 13.85
C LEU A 508 32.35 14.92 12.98
N GLU A 509 31.82 15.99 13.56
CA GLU A 509 31.17 17.08 12.83
C GLU A 509 32.17 17.75 11.86
N SER A 510 33.38 18.08 12.35
CA SER A 510 34.43 18.62 11.49
C SER A 510 34.86 17.65 10.38
N PHE A 511 34.89 16.35 10.67
CA PHE A 511 35.22 15.32 9.67
C PHE A 511 34.14 15.18 8.61
N TYR A 512 32.85 15.14 9.00
CA TYR A 512 31.74 14.96 8.06
C TYR A 512 31.37 16.22 7.29
N ALA A 513 31.70 17.42 7.79
CA ALA A 513 31.36 18.70 7.15
C ALA A 513 31.58 18.74 5.62
N PRO A 514 32.77 18.38 5.07
CA PRO A 514 32.99 18.36 3.62
C PRO A 514 32.11 17.32 2.89
N TYR A 515 31.85 16.16 3.49
CA TYR A 515 31.00 15.12 2.90
C TYR A 515 29.51 15.49 2.95
N ASN A 516 29.07 16.17 4.02
CA ASN A 516 27.71 16.71 4.14
C ASN A 516 27.48 17.83 3.14
N ALA A 517 28.45 18.72 2.93
CA ALA A 517 28.38 19.74 1.90
C ALA A 517 28.17 19.11 0.50
N LYS A 518 28.90 18.03 0.19
CA LYS A 518 28.72 17.28 -1.06
C LYS A 518 27.34 16.62 -1.16
N LEU A 519 26.85 16.04 -0.06
CA LEU A 519 25.53 15.44 -0.03
C LEU A 519 24.42 16.48 -0.25
N ARG A 520 24.56 17.68 0.33
CA ARG A 520 23.63 18.80 0.14
C ARG A 520 23.54 19.20 -1.33
N GLU A 521 24.68 19.35 -1.99
CA GLU A 521 24.77 19.60 -3.44
C GLU A 521 24.07 18.49 -4.24
N MET A 522 24.38 17.22 -3.92
CA MET A 522 23.84 16.05 -4.63
C MET A 522 22.32 15.91 -4.52
N LEU A 523 21.74 16.19 -3.34
CA LEU A 523 20.32 16.01 -3.11
C LEU A 523 19.48 17.23 -3.47
N ASN A 524 20.11 18.42 -3.56
CA ASN A 524 19.42 19.71 -3.62
C ASN A 524 18.37 19.83 -2.50
N ASP A 525 18.77 19.42 -1.29
CA ASP A 525 17.89 19.28 -0.12
C ASP A 525 18.47 20.06 1.08
N SER A 526 17.64 20.33 2.08
CA SER A 526 17.94 21.21 3.22
C SER A 526 17.71 20.51 4.55
N PHE A 527 18.26 19.31 4.74
CA PHE A 527 18.22 18.65 6.06
C PHE A 527 18.92 19.55 7.09
N GLU A 528 18.37 19.70 8.29
CA GLU A 528 18.92 20.62 9.29
C GLU A 528 20.38 20.33 9.67
N TRP A 529 20.81 19.08 9.56
CA TRP A 529 22.18 18.63 9.85
C TRP A 529 23.09 18.62 8.61
N LEU A 530 22.54 18.79 7.41
CA LEU A 530 23.32 19.04 6.19
C LEU A 530 23.71 20.50 6.18
#